data_AF-A0A2V8M8H3-F1
#
_entry.id   AF-A0A2V8M8H3-F1
#
_cell.length_a   1.000
_cell.length_b   1.000
_cell.length_c   1.000
_cell.angle_alpha   90.00
_cell.angle_beta   90.00
_cell.angle_gamma   90.00
#
_symmetry.space_group_name_H-M   'P 1'
#
loop_
_entity.id
_entity.type
_entity.pdbx_description
1 polymer ?
#
loop_
_entity_poly.entity_id
_entity_poly.type
_entity_poly.pdbx_seq_one_letter_code
_entity_poly.pdbx_strand_id
1 'polypeptide(L)'
;MAFYDANANGVNDGEPGLANWKVVLSGQVSMTTYTNASGSYSFGNLGAGTYTVTEILPPGTWVSTTSKSRTFTISCDHQSNNFSAGFGNYCQSPSGGLGVGFWTNKNGQALITAADLCALNALSLRNTNGTDFDPLTGCPNPTDQQLNAGITALGKWLTAATATNMANMLSAQLAALVLSLRHGYVNGDSFDLCHGTTLNQLILDANASLAANGNTTASGAARTMQEAMKKCLDALNNGGLVVPPGPCQIAYVTALVSGPFDNRAFGGPIEQRAPVLPFAAYFRGIGGSVSSV
;
A
#
# COMPACT_ATOMS: atom_id res chain seq x y z
N MET A 1 -0.69 -24.98 5.16
CA MET A 1 -1.56 -23.99 4.49
C MET A 1 -0.71 -22.81 4.00
N ALA A 2 -1.19 -22.03 3.04
CA ALA A 2 -0.63 -20.72 2.71
C ALA A 2 -1.57 -19.61 3.19
N PHE A 3 -1.05 -18.55 3.80
CA PHE A 3 -1.84 -17.45 4.38
C PHE A 3 -1.26 -16.08 4.05
N TYR A 4 -2.13 -15.06 4.03
CA TYR A 4 -1.78 -13.68 3.68
C TYR A 4 -1.32 -12.91 4.91
N ASP A 5 -0.01 -12.83 5.12
CA ASP A 5 0.63 -12.21 6.28
C ASP A 5 0.64 -10.67 6.16
N ALA A 6 -0.51 -10.05 6.41
CA ALA A 6 -0.72 -8.61 6.19
C ALA A 6 0.13 -7.71 7.11
N ASN A 7 0.63 -8.23 8.24
CA ASN A 7 1.49 -7.49 9.18
C ASN A 7 2.98 -7.89 9.07
N ALA A 8 3.31 -8.77 8.13
CA ALA A 8 4.65 -9.25 7.82
C ALA A 8 5.40 -9.90 9.00
N ASN A 9 4.70 -10.52 9.95
CA ASN A 9 5.31 -11.05 11.18
C ASN A 9 5.74 -12.53 11.09
N GLY A 10 5.37 -13.24 10.02
CA GLY A 10 5.70 -14.66 9.80
C GLY A 10 4.90 -15.65 10.65
N VAL A 11 3.90 -15.19 11.38
CA VAL A 11 3.01 -15.98 12.24
C VAL A 11 1.63 -16.03 11.58
N ASN A 12 0.90 -17.13 11.76
CA ASN A 12 -0.52 -17.13 11.43
C ASN A 12 -1.30 -16.82 12.72
N ASP A 13 -1.77 -15.59 12.85
CA ASP A 13 -2.54 -15.06 13.98
C ASP A 13 -4.04 -14.83 13.66
N GLY A 14 -4.51 -15.33 12.52
CA GLY A 14 -5.90 -15.25 12.06
C GLY A 14 -6.06 -14.77 10.62
N GLU A 15 -4.98 -14.75 9.86
CA GLU A 15 -4.93 -14.19 8.52
C GLU A 15 -5.69 -15.04 7.50
N PRO A 16 -6.23 -14.39 6.44
CA PRO A 16 -6.94 -15.11 5.40
C PRO A 16 -6.01 -16.07 4.66
N GLY A 17 -6.54 -17.24 4.31
CA GLY A 17 -5.86 -18.20 3.47
C GLY A 17 -5.64 -17.66 2.04
N LEU A 18 -4.51 -18.01 1.44
CA LEU A 18 -4.23 -17.69 0.04
C LEU A 18 -4.77 -18.81 -0.84
N ALA A 19 -5.77 -18.52 -1.67
CA ALA A 19 -6.32 -19.47 -2.64
C ALA A 19 -5.44 -19.60 -3.88
N ASN A 20 -5.49 -20.76 -4.53
CA ASN A 20 -4.76 -21.03 -5.77
C ASN A 20 -3.24 -20.81 -5.66
N TRP A 21 -2.66 -21.00 -4.47
CA TRP A 21 -1.23 -20.88 -4.20
C TRP A 21 -0.52 -22.18 -4.55
N LYS A 22 0.50 -22.11 -5.40
CA LYS A 22 1.19 -23.28 -5.93
C LYS A 22 2.14 -23.89 -4.90
N VAL A 23 1.96 -25.18 -4.64
CA VAL A 23 2.81 -25.97 -3.74
C VAL A 23 3.30 -27.21 -4.47
N VAL A 24 4.60 -27.47 -4.37
CA VAL A 24 5.27 -28.61 -5.00
C VAL A 24 5.83 -29.52 -3.91
N LEU A 25 5.64 -30.83 -4.07
CA LEU A 25 6.30 -31.86 -3.28
C LEU A 25 7.32 -32.57 -4.16
N SER A 26 8.53 -32.76 -3.65
CA SER A 26 9.61 -33.54 -4.27
C SER A 26 10.16 -34.59 -3.31
N GLY A 27 10.84 -35.61 -3.82
CA GLY A 27 11.34 -36.75 -3.05
C GLY A 27 11.26 -38.02 -3.89
N GLN A 28 10.68 -39.08 -3.34
CA GLN A 28 10.44 -40.33 -4.07
C GLN A 28 9.44 -40.16 -5.24
N VAL A 29 8.51 -39.21 -5.09
CA VAL A 29 7.61 -38.77 -6.17
C VAL A 29 7.64 -37.25 -6.25
N SER A 30 7.23 -36.72 -7.40
CA SER A 30 7.01 -35.30 -7.61
C SER A 30 5.53 -35.03 -7.83
N MET A 31 4.96 -34.11 -7.06
CA MET A 31 3.57 -33.71 -7.17
C MET A 31 3.44 -32.20 -7.09
N THR A 32 2.43 -31.65 -7.75
CA THR A 32 2.04 -30.25 -7.63
C THR A 32 0.59 -30.19 -7.21
N THR A 33 0.28 -29.29 -6.28
CA THR A 33 -1.08 -28.97 -5.89
C THR A 33 -1.23 -27.45 -5.74
N TYR A 34 -2.47 -27.00 -5.61
CA TYR A 34 -2.80 -25.61 -5.32
C TYR A 34 -3.67 -25.56 -4.07
N THR A 35 -3.51 -24.51 -3.28
CA THR A 35 -4.35 -24.29 -2.11
C THR A 35 -5.80 -24.00 -2.49
N ASN A 36 -6.72 -24.43 -1.65
CA ASN A 36 -8.14 -24.06 -1.76
C ASN A 36 -8.41 -22.65 -1.21
N ALA A 37 -9.69 -22.24 -1.15
CA ALA A 37 -10.11 -20.92 -0.66
C ALA A 37 -9.67 -20.60 0.78
N SER A 38 -9.45 -21.61 1.64
CA SER A 38 -8.95 -21.41 3.01
C SER A 38 -7.43 -21.49 3.12
N GLY A 39 -6.70 -21.52 1.99
CA GLY A 39 -5.25 -21.69 1.98
C GLY A 39 -4.77 -23.13 2.25
N SER A 40 -5.68 -24.09 2.38
CA SER A 40 -5.36 -25.47 2.72
C SER A 40 -4.97 -26.27 1.48
N TYR A 41 -4.04 -27.21 1.64
CA TYR A 41 -3.61 -28.16 0.61
C TYR A 41 -3.19 -29.48 1.26
N SER A 42 -3.14 -30.56 0.48
CA SER A 42 -2.70 -31.87 0.96
C SER A 42 -2.06 -32.69 -0.17
N PHE A 43 -1.12 -33.54 0.20
CA PHE A 43 -0.58 -34.61 -0.65
C PHE A 43 -0.93 -35.96 0.00
N GLY A 44 -1.66 -36.80 -0.72
CA GLY A 44 -2.07 -38.13 -0.25
C GLY A 44 -1.25 -39.25 -0.91
N ASN A 45 -1.45 -40.49 -0.44
CA ASN A 45 -0.91 -41.71 -1.03
C ASN A 45 0.63 -41.71 -1.17
N LEU A 46 1.33 -41.17 -0.17
CA LEU A 46 2.80 -41.15 -0.13
C LEU A 46 3.33 -42.42 0.55
N GLY A 47 4.20 -43.15 -0.15
CA GLY A 47 4.97 -44.24 0.46
C GLY A 47 6.04 -43.72 1.42
N ALA A 48 6.63 -44.61 2.22
CA ALA A 48 7.73 -44.26 3.10
C ALA A 48 8.91 -43.65 2.32
N GLY A 49 9.50 -42.60 2.88
CA GLY A 49 10.55 -41.83 2.23
C GLY A 49 10.64 -40.40 2.75
N THR A 50 11.68 -39.70 2.31
CA THR A 50 11.88 -38.28 2.61
C THR A 50 11.32 -37.44 1.48
N TYR A 51 10.54 -36.43 1.85
CA TYR A 51 9.88 -35.51 0.94
C TYR A 51 10.13 -34.06 1.36
N THR A 52 10.27 -33.18 0.39
CA THR A 52 10.36 -31.74 0.60
C THR A 52 9.15 -31.07 -0.03
N VAL A 53 8.41 -30.30 0.77
CA VAL A 53 7.30 -29.47 0.32
C VAL A 53 7.82 -28.05 0.16
N THR A 54 7.61 -27.45 -1.01
CA THR A 54 8.09 -26.12 -1.38
C THR A 54 6.94 -25.29 -1.97
N GLU A 55 6.72 -24.09 -1.47
CA GLU A 55 5.83 -23.12 -2.12
C GLU A 55 6.51 -22.44 -3.31
N ILE A 56 5.72 -22.08 -4.31
CA ILE A 56 6.19 -21.31 -5.46
C ILE A 56 5.46 -19.97 -5.44
N LEU A 57 6.19 -18.89 -5.16
CA LEU A 57 5.65 -17.55 -5.20
C LEU A 57 5.14 -17.23 -6.62
N PRO A 58 3.97 -16.60 -6.77
CA PRO A 58 3.59 -15.96 -8.02
C PRO A 58 4.64 -14.90 -8.41
N PRO A 59 4.86 -14.66 -9.71
CA PRO A 59 5.69 -13.55 -10.15
C PRO A 59 5.11 -12.21 -9.65
N GLY A 60 5.98 -11.20 -9.54
CA GLY A 60 5.58 -9.86 -9.11
C GLY A 60 6.08 -9.52 -7.71
N THR A 61 5.19 -8.97 -6.88
CA THR A 61 5.53 -8.29 -5.62
C THR A 61 5.34 -9.15 -4.37
N TRP A 62 5.23 -10.47 -4.53
CA TRP A 62 5.03 -11.41 -3.43
C TRP A 62 6.33 -11.67 -2.67
N VAL A 63 6.24 -11.65 -1.34
CA VAL A 63 7.34 -11.89 -0.40
C VAL A 63 6.90 -12.94 0.60
N SER A 64 7.78 -13.92 0.86
CA SER A 64 7.58 -14.95 1.88
C SER A 64 8.11 -14.48 3.22
N THR A 65 7.32 -14.65 4.29
CA THR A 65 7.72 -14.35 5.68
C THR A 65 8.08 -15.60 6.48
N THR A 66 7.86 -16.78 5.90
CA THR A 66 8.25 -18.07 6.46
C THR A 66 9.19 -18.82 5.53
N SER A 67 9.76 -19.94 5.98
CA SER A 67 10.57 -20.80 5.12
C SER A 67 9.75 -21.35 3.96
N LYS A 68 10.21 -21.09 2.73
CA LYS A 68 9.55 -21.54 1.49
C LYS A 68 9.52 -23.05 1.32
N SER A 69 10.34 -23.79 2.06
CA SER A 69 10.39 -25.25 1.99
C SER A 69 10.51 -25.90 3.36
N ARG A 70 9.96 -27.12 3.47
CA ARG A 70 10.07 -27.99 4.65
C ARG A 70 10.23 -29.44 4.24
N THR A 71 11.11 -30.16 4.92
CA THR A 71 11.38 -31.57 4.66
C THR A 71 10.78 -32.44 5.76
N PHE A 72 10.16 -33.54 5.35
CA PHE A 72 9.49 -34.52 6.21
C PHE A 72 9.94 -35.92 5.83
N THR A 73 9.98 -36.83 6.81
CA THR A 73 10.24 -38.25 6.58
C THR A 73 9.02 -39.05 6.99
N ILE A 74 8.50 -39.81 6.05
CA ILE A 74 7.38 -40.75 6.24
C ILE A 74 8.00 -42.13 6.48
N SER A 75 7.64 -42.79 7.58
CA SER A 75 8.05 -44.15 7.90
C SER A 75 6.84 -45.07 8.07
N CYS A 76 7.07 -46.38 7.93
CA CYS A 76 6.03 -47.41 7.97
C CYS A 76 5.52 -47.73 9.39
N ASP A 77 6.14 -47.17 10.43
CA ASP A 77 5.87 -47.44 11.84
C ASP A 77 5.01 -46.35 12.53
N HIS A 78 4.70 -45.24 11.85
CA HIS A 78 3.87 -44.18 12.42
C HIS A 78 2.38 -44.34 12.08
N GLN A 79 1.54 -44.28 13.13
CA GLN A 79 0.07 -44.38 13.03
C GLN A 79 -0.61 -43.14 12.42
N SER A 80 0.09 -41.99 12.33
CA SER A 80 -0.37 -40.81 11.57
C SER A 80 0.82 -39.99 11.07
N ASN A 81 0.92 -39.80 9.76
CA ASN A 81 1.93 -38.97 9.09
C ASN A 81 1.37 -37.59 8.69
N ASN A 82 0.65 -36.94 9.62
CA ASN A 82 0.10 -35.60 9.40
C ASN A 82 1.17 -34.54 9.63
N PHE A 83 1.89 -34.22 8.56
CA PHE A 83 2.87 -33.14 8.55
C PHE A 83 2.24 -31.83 8.07
N SER A 84 2.52 -30.73 8.78
CA SER A 84 2.04 -29.40 8.40
C SER A 84 3.21 -28.54 7.92
N ALA A 85 3.05 -27.96 6.73
CA ALA A 85 3.86 -26.85 6.27
C ALA A 85 2.96 -25.62 6.11
N GLY A 86 3.21 -24.62 6.97
CA GLY A 86 2.62 -23.29 6.91
C GLY A 86 3.52 -22.34 6.11
N PHE A 87 2.92 -21.56 5.22
CA PHE A 87 3.58 -20.60 4.36
C PHE A 87 2.93 -19.22 4.47
N GLY A 88 3.56 -18.30 5.21
CA GLY A 88 3.17 -16.91 5.31
C GLY A 88 3.73 -16.07 4.17
N ASN A 89 2.88 -15.27 3.53
CA ASN A 89 3.25 -14.43 2.41
C ASN A 89 2.46 -13.13 2.38
N TYR A 90 3.10 -12.05 1.93
CA TYR A 90 2.41 -10.80 1.60
C TYR A 90 2.78 -10.34 0.21
N CYS A 91 2.02 -9.39 -0.32
CA CYS A 91 2.32 -8.69 -1.55
C CYS A 91 2.52 -7.21 -1.27
N GLN A 92 3.30 -6.55 -2.11
CA GLN A 92 3.53 -5.11 -2.01
C GLN A 92 2.82 -4.35 -3.13
N SER A 93 2.37 -3.14 -2.82
CA SER A 93 1.86 -2.19 -3.81
C SER A 93 2.27 -0.76 -3.43
N PRO A 94 2.36 0.19 -4.38
CA PRO A 94 2.55 1.60 -4.06
C PRO A 94 1.44 2.09 -3.13
N SER A 95 1.81 2.91 -2.14
CA SER A 95 0.88 3.51 -1.16
C SER A 95 -0.21 4.38 -1.80
N GLY A 96 0.04 4.92 -2.99
CA GLY A 96 -0.78 5.95 -3.63
C GLY A 96 -0.61 7.36 -3.02
N GLY A 97 0.27 7.52 -2.04
CA GLY A 97 0.49 8.80 -1.36
C GLY A 97 0.93 9.92 -2.32
N LEU A 98 0.49 11.14 -2.02
CA LEU A 98 0.80 12.35 -2.76
C LEU A 98 1.53 13.32 -1.83
N GLY A 99 2.75 13.68 -2.21
CA GLY A 99 3.61 14.49 -1.35
C GLY A 99 3.26 15.96 -1.31
N VAL A 100 4.05 16.68 -0.52
CA VAL A 100 3.92 18.14 -0.31
C VAL A 100 3.82 18.92 -1.62
N GLY A 101 4.58 18.53 -2.66
CA GLY A 101 4.54 19.17 -3.97
C GLY A 101 3.18 19.07 -4.69
N PHE A 102 2.42 18.01 -4.45
CA PHE A 102 1.06 17.90 -4.99
C PHE A 102 0.10 18.85 -4.25
N TRP A 103 0.07 18.78 -2.92
CA TRP A 103 -0.85 19.56 -2.08
C TRP A 103 -0.60 21.08 -2.09
N THR A 104 0.56 21.51 -2.56
CA THR A 104 0.91 22.93 -2.71
C THR A 104 0.66 23.48 -4.11
N ASN A 105 0.42 22.63 -5.11
CA ASN A 105 0.13 23.06 -6.46
C ASN A 105 -1.38 23.33 -6.67
N LYS A 106 -1.73 23.95 -7.80
CA LYS A 106 -3.12 24.34 -8.10
C LYS A 106 -4.10 23.16 -8.11
N ASN A 107 -3.66 21.98 -8.56
CA ASN A 107 -4.51 20.80 -8.63
C ASN A 107 -4.79 20.24 -7.23
N GLY A 108 -3.75 20.11 -6.39
CA GLY A 108 -3.92 19.67 -5.01
C GLY A 108 -4.75 20.65 -4.19
N GLN A 109 -4.46 21.95 -4.29
CA GLN A 109 -5.22 22.99 -3.59
C GLN A 109 -6.69 23.03 -3.99
N ALA A 110 -7.03 22.73 -5.24
CA ALA A 110 -8.42 22.67 -5.69
C ALA A 110 -9.22 21.52 -5.07
N LEU A 111 -8.55 20.52 -4.49
CA LEU A 111 -9.20 19.40 -3.80
C LEU A 111 -9.46 19.68 -2.32
N ILE A 112 -8.72 20.60 -1.71
CA ILE A 112 -8.75 20.84 -0.26
C ILE A 112 -10.08 21.47 0.15
N THR A 113 -10.78 20.82 1.08
CA THR A 113 -12.06 21.28 1.62
C THR A 113 -11.92 21.84 3.04
N ALA A 114 -12.99 22.47 3.54
CA ALA A 114 -13.09 22.87 4.94
C ALA A 114 -12.91 21.67 5.90
N ALA A 115 -13.47 20.50 5.56
CA ALA A 115 -13.35 19.30 6.36
C ALA A 115 -11.90 18.81 6.45
N ASP A 116 -11.11 18.99 5.38
CA ASP A 116 -9.69 18.61 5.36
C ASP A 116 -8.86 19.51 6.26
N LEU A 117 -9.03 20.83 6.14
CA LEU A 117 -8.32 21.77 7.00
C LEU A 117 -8.73 21.62 8.48
N CYS A 118 -10.01 21.39 8.77
CA CYS A 118 -10.45 21.12 10.13
C CYS A 118 -9.90 19.79 10.68
N ALA A 119 -9.72 18.77 9.83
CA ALA A 119 -9.03 17.55 10.23
C ALA A 119 -7.54 17.80 10.51
N LEU A 120 -6.87 18.68 9.75
CA LEU A 120 -5.50 19.09 10.04
C LEU A 120 -5.37 19.89 11.34
N ASN A 121 -6.31 20.79 11.66
CA ASN A 121 -6.37 21.47 12.96
C ASN A 121 -6.53 20.51 14.15
N ALA A 122 -7.08 19.31 13.94
CA ALA A 122 -7.22 18.32 15.00
C ALA A 122 -5.89 17.60 15.32
N LEU A 123 -4.85 17.83 14.53
CA LEU A 123 -3.51 17.30 14.73
C LEU A 123 -2.63 18.32 15.45
N SER A 124 -1.57 17.83 16.11
CA SER A 124 -0.56 18.64 16.78
C SER A 124 0.51 19.15 15.80
N LEU A 125 0.11 19.70 14.65
CA LEU A 125 1.06 20.19 13.63
C LEU A 125 1.88 21.38 14.18
N ARG A 126 3.17 21.43 13.85
CA ARG A 126 4.11 22.37 14.45
C ARG A 126 4.73 23.33 13.45
N ASN A 127 4.80 24.60 13.80
CA ASN A 127 5.64 25.60 13.14
C ASN A 127 7.13 25.38 13.44
N THR A 128 8.01 26.08 12.71
CA THR A 128 9.46 26.00 12.89
C THR A 128 9.93 26.32 14.32
N ASN A 129 9.25 27.24 15.01
CA ASN A 129 9.51 27.60 16.41
C ASN A 129 8.88 26.63 17.43
N GLY A 130 8.14 25.62 16.97
CA GLY A 130 7.47 24.62 17.78
C GLY A 130 6.09 25.01 18.31
N THR A 131 5.54 26.17 17.94
CA THR A 131 4.14 26.49 18.24
C THR A 131 3.20 25.72 17.32
N ASP A 132 1.93 25.61 17.71
CA ASP A 132 0.90 24.95 16.90
C ASP A 132 0.67 25.66 15.57
N PHE A 133 0.39 24.86 14.54
CA PHE A 133 -0.05 25.30 13.23
C PHE A 133 -1.47 24.82 12.98
N ASP A 134 -2.41 25.77 13.00
CA ASP A 134 -3.80 25.55 12.63
C ASP A 134 -4.09 26.28 11.30
N PRO A 135 -4.26 25.57 10.18
CA PRO A 135 -4.47 26.22 8.88
C PRO A 135 -5.81 26.97 8.78
N LEU A 136 -6.82 26.64 9.59
CA LEU A 136 -8.17 27.18 9.42
C LEU A 136 -8.77 27.73 10.72
N THR A 137 -9.49 28.84 10.62
CA THR A 137 -10.34 29.34 11.70
C THR A 137 -11.81 29.12 11.36
N GLY A 138 -12.68 28.98 12.36
CA GLY A 138 -14.13 28.82 12.13
C GLY A 138 -14.59 27.38 11.87
N CYS A 139 -13.78 26.38 12.20
CA CYS A 139 -14.23 24.97 12.15
C CYS A 139 -15.47 24.71 13.02
N PRO A 140 -16.38 23.83 12.61
CA PRO A 140 -16.36 23.04 11.36
C PRO A 140 -16.93 23.77 10.13
N ASN A 141 -17.44 25.00 10.29
CA ASN A 141 -18.18 25.75 9.27
C ASN A 141 -17.52 27.11 9.00
N PRO A 142 -16.32 27.14 8.37
CA PRO A 142 -15.68 28.41 8.03
C PRO A 142 -16.44 29.15 6.93
N THR A 143 -16.26 30.46 6.86
CA THR A 143 -16.63 31.23 5.66
C THR A 143 -15.71 30.90 4.48
N ASP A 144 -16.15 31.18 3.25
CA ASP A 144 -15.33 31.01 2.04
C ASP A 144 -14.02 31.80 2.12
N GLN A 145 -14.05 32.98 2.73
CA GLN A 145 -12.84 33.79 2.95
C GLN A 145 -11.86 33.08 3.89
N GLN A 146 -12.34 32.48 4.97
CA GLN A 146 -11.50 31.71 5.90
C GLN A 146 -10.94 30.45 5.24
N LEU A 147 -11.75 29.74 4.45
CA LEU A 147 -11.31 28.57 3.70
C LEU A 147 -10.19 28.92 2.72
N ASN A 148 -10.39 29.94 1.89
CA ASN A 148 -9.39 30.38 0.91
C ASN A 148 -8.10 30.87 1.57
N ALA A 149 -8.22 31.58 2.70
CA ALA A 149 -7.06 31.99 3.50
C ALA A 149 -6.33 30.77 4.06
N GLY A 150 -7.05 29.75 4.54
CA GLY A 150 -6.47 28.54 5.11
C GLY A 150 -5.77 27.65 4.08
N ILE A 151 -6.33 27.49 2.88
CA ILE A 151 -5.67 26.80 1.76
C ILE A 151 -4.35 27.50 1.41
N THR A 152 -4.37 28.83 1.37
CA THR A 152 -3.16 29.64 1.12
C THR A 152 -2.14 29.49 2.23
N ALA A 153 -2.58 29.53 3.50
CA ALA A 153 -1.72 29.39 4.67
C ALA A 153 -1.06 28.00 4.71
N LEU A 154 -1.83 26.94 4.48
CA LEU A 154 -1.33 25.57 4.39
C LEU A 154 -0.28 25.43 3.29
N GLY A 155 -0.55 25.95 2.08
CA GLY A 155 0.40 25.88 0.98
C GLY A 155 1.74 26.54 1.33
N LYS A 156 1.71 27.75 1.90
CA LYS A 156 2.92 28.46 2.35
C LYS A 156 3.66 27.68 3.44
N TRP A 157 2.94 27.21 4.46
CA TRP A 157 3.51 26.49 5.58
C TRP A 157 4.18 25.18 5.16
N LEU A 158 3.53 24.40 4.28
CA LEU A 158 4.08 23.16 3.75
C LEU A 158 5.40 23.39 3.00
N THR A 159 5.48 24.43 2.15
CA THR A 159 6.72 24.75 1.41
C THR A 159 7.83 25.32 2.28
N ALA A 160 7.48 25.90 3.44
CA ALA A 160 8.43 26.51 4.36
C ALA A 160 8.93 25.53 5.44
N ALA A 161 8.43 24.29 5.46
CA ALA A 161 8.79 23.32 6.48
C ALA A 161 10.28 22.96 6.41
N THR A 162 10.96 22.90 7.55
CA THR A 162 12.40 22.63 7.63
C THR A 162 12.74 21.58 8.69
N ALA A 163 13.85 20.87 8.51
CA ALA A 163 14.38 19.92 9.48
C ALA A 163 15.15 20.59 10.64
N THR A 164 15.20 21.93 10.70
CA THR A 164 15.77 22.67 11.83
C THR A 164 15.06 22.27 13.12
N ASN A 165 13.72 22.31 13.10
CA ASN A 165 12.87 21.64 14.08
C ASN A 165 12.30 20.38 13.42
N MET A 166 12.70 19.18 13.87
CA MET A 166 12.25 17.95 13.22
C MET A 166 10.74 17.76 13.30
N ALA A 167 10.09 18.28 14.35
CA ALA A 167 8.65 18.25 14.50
C ALA A 167 7.96 19.03 13.36
N ASN A 168 8.55 20.11 12.88
CA ASN A 168 7.99 20.88 11.75
C ASN A 168 8.08 20.11 10.43
N MET A 169 9.22 19.47 10.13
CA MET A 169 9.36 18.63 8.93
C MET A 169 8.45 17.38 9.01
N LEU A 170 8.36 16.74 10.18
CA LEU A 170 7.43 15.63 10.41
C LEU A 170 5.98 16.08 10.20
N SER A 171 5.61 17.26 10.71
CA SER A 171 4.25 17.83 10.55
C SER A 171 3.88 17.99 9.07
N ALA A 172 4.79 18.49 8.24
CA ALA A 172 4.51 18.67 6.81
C ALA A 172 4.29 17.35 6.08
N GLN A 173 5.07 16.31 6.39
CA GLN A 173 4.91 14.99 5.81
C GLN A 173 3.64 14.29 6.31
N LEU A 174 3.31 14.45 7.59
CA LEU A 174 2.08 13.94 8.17
C LEU A 174 0.84 14.58 7.51
N ALA A 175 0.84 15.91 7.36
CA ALA A 175 -0.25 16.63 6.72
C ALA A 175 -0.50 16.16 5.28
N ALA A 176 0.56 15.95 4.49
CA ALA A 176 0.44 15.43 3.14
C ALA A 176 -0.18 14.02 3.10
N LEU A 177 0.25 13.11 3.99
CA LEU A 177 -0.30 11.76 4.03
C LEU A 177 -1.77 11.75 4.46
N VAL A 178 -2.12 12.57 5.46
CA VAL A 178 -3.50 12.70 5.95
C VAL A 178 -4.42 13.22 4.85
N LEU A 179 -3.98 14.19 4.03
CA LEU A 179 -4.75 14.64 2.87
C LEU A 179 -4.91 13.50 1.85
N SER A 180 -3.84 12.76 1.53
CA SER A 180 -3.92 11.61 0.64
C SER A 180 -4.91 10.54 1.11
N LEU A 181 -4.93 10.25 2.41
CA LEU A 181 -5.86 9.31 3.02
C LEU A 181 -7.31 9.80 2.91
N ARG A 182 -7.56 11.08 3.23
CA ARG A 182 -8.91 11.68 3.19
C ARG A 182 -9.49 11.76 1.79
N HIS A 183 -8.64 11.89 0.78
CA HIS A 183 -9.06 11.88 -0.63
C HIS A 183 -9.02 10.48 -1.27
N GLY A 184 -8.81 9.41 -0.48
CA GLY A 184 -8.90 8.03 -0.94
C GLY A 184 -7.74 7.56 -1.81
N TYR A 185 -6.65 8.33 -1.88
CA TYR A 185 -5.44 7.93 -2.58
C TYR A 185 -4.65 6.87 -1.80
N VAL A 186 -4.79 6.89 -0.48
CA VAL A 186 -4.09 6.00 0.46
C VAL A 186 -5.12 5.21 1.25
N ASN A 187 -4.89 3.91 1.43
CA ASN A 187 -5.67 3.07 2.33
C ASN A 187 -4.97 2.98 3.69
N GLY A 188 -5.59 3.58 4.72
CA GLY A 188 -5.06 3.64 6.08
C GLY A 188 -4.86 2.29 6.79
N ASP A 189 -5.53 1.24 6.32
CA ASP A 189 -5.39 -0.12 6.87
C ASP A 189 -4.23 -0.90 6.24
N SER A 190 -3.56 -0.31 5.25
CA SER A 190 -2.33 -0.90 4.69
C SER A 190 -1.22 -0.85 5.74
N PHE A 191 -0.35 -1.85 5.72
CA PHE A 191 0.78 -1.95 6.63
C PHE A 191 2.04 -1.37 5.97
N ASP A 192 2.73 -0.49 6.68
CA ASP A 192 4.02 0.05 6.26
C ASP A 192 5.17 -0.77 6.84
N LEU A 193 6.18 -1.04 6.01
CA LEU A 193 7.35 -1.81 6.42
C LEU A 193 8.45 -0.94 7.08
N CYS A 194 8.28 0.38 7.11
CA CYS A 194 9.32 1.29 7.61
C CYS A 194 9.20 1.61 9.10
N HIS A 195 7.97 1.73 9.60
CA HIS A 195 7.58 1.92 10.99
C HIS A 195 6.95 0.63 11.57
N GLY A 196 6.49 -0.29 10.71
CA GLY A 196 6.06 -1.62 11.13
C GLY A 196 4.67 -1.63 11.75
N THR A 197 3.77 -0.83 11.20
CA THR A 197 2.39 -0.70 11.68
C THR A 197 1.44 -0.34 10.53
N THR A 198 0.17 -0.10 10.80
CA THR A 198 -0.77 0.40 9.79
C THR A 198 -0.56 1.90 9.55
N LEU A 199 -0.88 2.39 8.36
CA LEU A 199 -0.76 3.82 8.06
C LEU A 199 -1.62 4.68 9.01
N ASN A 200 -2.79 4.19 9.42
CA ASN A 200 -3.61 4.82 10.45
C ASN A 200 -2.86 4.93 11.80
N GLN A 201 -2.16 3.88 12.22
CA GLN A 201 -1.39 3.91 13.46
C GLN A 201 -0.14 4.78 13.33
N LEU A 202 0.55 4.79 12.19
CA LEU A 202 1.67 5.70 11.92
C LEU A 202 1.24 7.18 12.03
N ILE A 203 0.03 7.52 11.53
CA ILE A 203 -0.55 8.87 11.67
C ILE A 203 -0.75 9.21 13.16
N LEU A 204 -1.30 8.28 13.94
CA LEU A 204 -1.50 8.46 15.39
C LEU A 204 -0.17 8.63 16.13
N ASP A 205 0.82 7.78 15.85
CA ASP A 205 2.13 7.81 16.48
C ASP A 205 2.88 9.12 16.16
N ALA A 206 2.85 9.56 14.90
CA ALA A 206 3.42 10.83 14.48
C ALA A 206 2.73 12.00 15.20
N ASN A 207 1.39 12.01 15.25
CA ASN A 207 0.63 13.03 15.94
C ASN A 207 0.95 13.09 17.45
N ALA A 208 1.02 11.93 18.11
CA ALA A 208 1.38 11.83 19.52
C ALA A 208 2.82 12.31 19.78
N SER A 209 3.76 11.97 18.89
CA SER A 209 5.14 12.46 18.98
C SER A 209 5.22 13.98 18.84
N LEU A 210 4.45 14.56 17.92
CA LEU A 210 4.36 16.00 17.76
C LEU A 210 3.74 16.66 18.99
N ALA A 211 2.69 16.09 19.56
CA ALA A 211 2.04 16.56 20.79
C ALA A 211 3.04 16.63 21.97
N ALA A 212 3.81 15.56 22.15
CA ALA A 212 4.79 15.46 23.23
C ALA A 212 6.07 16.29 22.99
N ASN A 213 6.51 16.41 21.74
CA ASN A 213 7.81 16.98 21.37
C ASN A 213 7.68 17.97 20.22
N GLY A 214 7.03 19.12 20.46
CA GLY A 214 6.74 20.12 19.42
C GLY A 214 7.94 20.95 18.94
N ASN A 215 9.01 21.02 19.74
CA ASN A 215 10.23 21.78 19.43
C ASN A 215 11.49 20.90 19.55
N THR A 216 11.85 20.22 18.47
CA THR A 216 12.93 19.21 18.39
C THR A 216 14.10 19.70 17.54
N THR A 217 14.76 20.76 18.02
CA THR A 217 15.93 21.38 17.37
C THR A 217 17.25 20.71 17.73
N ALA A 218 17.37 20.18 18.95
CA ALA A 218 18.54 19.45 19.42
C ALA A 218 18.51 17.98 19.00
N SER A 219 19.69 17.36 18.92
CA SER A 219 19.82 15.90 18.82
C SER A 219 19.30 15.21 20.09
N GLY A 220 18.79 14.00 19.95
CA GLY A 220 18.24 13.21 21.05
C GLY A 220 17.19 12.21 20.58
N ALA A 221 16.69 11.40 21.51
CA ALA A 221 15.75 10.31 21.19
C ALA A 221 14.50 10.80 20.45
N ALA A 222 13.88 11.89 20.90
CA ALA A 222 12.70 12.46 20.24
C ALA A 222 12.98 12.84 18.79
N ARG A 223 14.11 13.49 18.52
CA ARG A 223 14.52 13.86 17.16
C ARG A 223 14.75 12.61 16.30
N THR A 224 15.46 11.61 16.82
CA THR A 224 15.71 10.35 16.10
C THR A 224 14.41 9.63 15.73
N MET A 225 13.45 9.56 16.65
CA MET A 225 12.13 8.98 16.38
C MET A 225 11.37 9.77 15.31
N GLN A 226 11.32 11.10 15.45
CA GLN A 226 10.64 11.94 14.46
C GLN A 226 11.32 11.90 13.09
N GLU A 227 12.64 11.78 13.02
CA GLU A 227 13.39 11.56 11.77
C GLU A 227 13.03 10.23 11.11
N ALA A 228 12.84 9.16 11.89
CA ALA A 228 12.42 7.85 11.37
C ALA A 228 11.00 7.91 10.79
N MET A 229 10.04 8.45 11.56
CA MET A 229 8.66 8.62 11.08
C MET A 229 8.59 9.57 9.88
N LYS A 230 9.35 10.66 9.88
CA LYS A 230 9.46 11.59 8.74
C LYS A 230 9.92 10.85 7.50
N LYS A 231 10.93 9.99 7.59
CA LYS A 231 11.45 9.24 6.44
C LYS A 231 10.42 8.25 5.91
N CYS A 232 9.70 7.58 6.81
CA CYS A 232 8.64 6.66 6.46
C CYS A 232 7.48 7.38 5.74
N LEU A 233 6.96 8.47 6.34
CA LEU A 233 5.90 9.29 5.73
C LEU A 233 6.34 9.90 4.38
N ASP A 234 7.57 10.37 4.27
CA ASP A 234 8.11 10.89 3.01
C ASP A 234 8.18 9.82 1.92
N ALA A 235 8.61 8.59 2.26
CA ALA A 235 8.58 7.48 1.30
C ALA A 235 7.13 7.17 0.88
N LEU A 236 6.20 7.08 1.83
CA LEU A 236 4.78 6.80 1.56
C LEU A 236 4.14 7.90 0.72
N ASN A 237 4.43 9.17 0.98
CA ASN A 237 3.97 10.32 0.21
C ASN A 237 4.51 10.37 -1.23
N ASN A 238 5.55 9.58 -1.52
CA ASN A 238 6.15 9.48 -2.85
C ASN A 238 5.93 8.08 -3.47
N GLY A 239 4.83 7.41 -3.11
CA GLY A 239 4.44 6.12 -3.69
C GLY A 239 5.25 4.93 -3.16
N GLY A 240 5.86 5.05 -1.99
CA GLY A 240 6.55 3.96 -1.30
C GLY A 240 5.66 2.73 -1.11
N LEU A 241 6.29 1.56 -1.02
CA LEU A 241 5.57 0.29 -0.95
C LEU A 241 4.90 0.09 0.42
N VAL A 242 3.67 -0.42 0.37
CA VAL A 242 2.91 -0.91 1.52
C VAL A 242 2.48 -2.34 1.27
N VAL A 243 2.14 -3.05 2.35
CA VAL A 243 1.38 -4.30 2.29
C VAL A 243 -0.11 -3.93 2.35
N PRO A 244 -0.90 -4.19 1.30
CA PRO A 244 -2.34 -3.94 1.34
C PRO A 244 -3.02 -4.74 2.47
N PRO A 245 -4.21 -4.32 2.94
CA PRO A 245 -4.94 -5.07 3.95
C PRO A 245 -5.51 -6.42 3.43
N GLY A 246 -5.51 -6.63 2.11
CA GLY A 246 -6.00 -7.85 1.47
C GLY A 246 -5.08 -8.34 0.37
N PRO A 247 -5.16 -9.63 0.01
CA PRO A 247 -4.24 -10.23 -0.93
C PRO A 247 -4.34 -9.60 -2.33
N CYS A 248 -3.18 -9.37 -2.94
CA CYS A 248 -3.08 -8.99 -4.34
C CYS A 248 -3.55 -10.14 -5.26
N GLN A 249 -3.69 -9.85 -6.54
CA GLN A 249 -4.01 -10.89 -7.52
C GLN A 249 -2.92 -11.97 -7.56
N ILE A 250 -3.35 -13.22 -7.52
CA ILE A 250 -2.50 -14.41 -7.64
C ILE A 250 -2.62 -14.92 -9.07
N ALA A 251 -1.58 -14.73 -9.87
CA ALA A 251 -1.53 -15.20 -11.25
C ALA A 251 -0.19 -15.87 -11.52
N TYR A 252 -0.24 -17.16 -11.86
CA TYR A 252 0.91 -17.86 -12.42
C TYR A 252 0.85 -17.71 -13.92
N VAL A 253 1.92 -17.20 -14.55
CA VAL A 253 2.01 -17.16 -16.00
C VAL A 253 2.03 -18.59 -16.49
N THR A 254 0.96 -19.04 -17.14
CA THR A 254 1.03 -20.24 -17.98
C THR A 254 1.98 -19.92 -19.11
N ALA A 255 3.07 -20.67 -19.22
CA ALA A 255 3.92 -20.60 -20.40
C ALA A 255 3.02 -20.69 -21.63
N LEU A 256 2.95 -19.63 -22.43
CA LEU A 256 2.42 -19.74 -23.78
C LEU A 256 3.28 -20.79 -24.45
N VAL A 257 2.69 -21.93 -24.80
CA VAL A 257 3.37 -22.92 -25.64
C VAL A 257 3.62 -22.21 -26.96
N SER A 258 4.80 -21.63 -27.14
CA SER A 258 5.28 -21.18 -28.44
C SER A 258 5.66 -22.42 -29.25
N GLY A 259 4.66 -23.25 -29.57
CA GLY A 259 4.75 -24.17 -30.69
C GLY A 259 4.55 -23.37 -31.98
N PRO A 260 5.17 -23.76 -33.10
CA PRO A 260 4.89 -23.11 -34.37
C PRO A 260 3.39 -23.25 -34.67
N PHE A 261 2.68 -22.12 -34.75
CA PHE A 261 1.35 -22.06 -35.34
C PHE A 261 1.47 -22.51 -36.81
N ASP A 262 1.04 -23.74 -37.13
CA ASP A 262 0.83 -24.16 -38.51
C ASP A 262 -0.48 -23.51 -39.00
N ASN A 263 -0.35 -22.36 -39.67
CA ASN A 263 -1.45 -21.57 -40.22
C ASN A 263 -2.10 -22.20 -41.47
N ARG A 264 -2.10 -23.53 -41.61
CA ARG A 264 -2.67 -24.24 -42.78
C ARG A 264 -4.03 -24.88 -42.55
N ALA A 265 -4.79 -24.39 -41.58
CA ALA A 265 -6.22 -24.61 -41.52
C ALA A 265 -6.91 -23.29 -41.16
N PHE A 266 -7.95 -22.93 -41.91
CA PHE A 266 -8.78 -21.73 -41.80
C PHE A 266 -8.23 -20.47 -42.50
N GLY A 267 -8.54 -20.37 -43.79
CA GLY A 267 -8.47 -19.11 -44.54
C GLY A 267 -9.62 -18.17 -44.18
N GLY A 268 -9.28 -16.91 -43.93
CA GLY A 268 -10.23 -15.79 -43.79
C GLY A 268 -9.60 -14.63 -43.01
N PRO A 269 -9.67 -13.36 -43.49
CA PRO A 269 -9.04 -12.23 -42.83
C PRO A 269 -9.83 -11.79 -41.59
N ILE A 270 -9.15 -11.65 -40.45
CA ILE A 270 -9.70 -11.08 -39.22
C ILE A 270 -9.08 -9.69 -39.04
N GLU A 271 -9.88 -8.63 -39.18
CA GLU A 271 -9.51 -7.27 -38.79
C GLU A 271 -9.26 -7.22 -37.28
N GLN A 272 -8.04 -6.83 -36.87
CA GLN A 272 -7.73 -6.50 -35.49
C GLN A 272 -8.24 -5.09 -35.16
N ARG A 273 -9.29 -4.99 -34.33
CA ARG A 273 -9.63 -3.74 -33.64
C ARG A 273 -8.87 -3.68 -32.31
N ALA A 274 -8.04 -2.65 -32.14
CA ALA A 274 -7.40 -2.32 -30.88
C ALA A 274 -8.41 -1.77 -29.86
N PRO A 275 -8.26 -2.04 -28.54
CA PRO A 275 -9.11 -1.44 -27.52
C PRO A 275 -8.69 0.02 -27.24
N VAL A 276 -9.66 0.93 -27.34
CA VAL A 276 -9.53 2.36 -27.03
C VAL A 276 -9.67 2.56 -25.52
N LEU A 277 -8.68 3.20 -24.88
CA LEU A 277 -8.76 3.73 -23.52
C LEU A 277 -9.55 5.05 -23.54
N PRO A 278 -10.52 5.30 -22.63
CA PRO A 278 -11.21 6.57 -22.60
C PRO A 278 -10.42 7.61 -21.79
N PHE A 279 -9.89 8.61 -22.50
CA PHE A 279 -9.39 9.86 -21.94
C PHE A 279 -10.54 10.88 -21.99
N ALA A 280 -11.13 11.23 -20.84
CA ALA A 280 -12.15 12.27 -20.78
C ALA A 280 -11.47 13.64 -20.61
N ALA A 281 -11.36 14.39 -21.70
CA ALA A 281 -11.03 15.82 -21.70
C ALA A 281 -12.32 16.64 -21.84
N TYR A 282 -12.60 17.48 -20.84
CA TYR A 282 -13.72 18.43 -20.85
C TYR A 282 -13.24 19.75 -21.48
N PHE A 283 -13.76 20.11 -22.66
CA PHE A 283 -13.51 21.42 -23.28
C PHE A 283 -14.79 22.25 -23.39
N ARG A 284 -14.62 23.54 -23.12
CA ARG A 284 -15.57 24.65 -23.23
C ARG A 284 -16.22 24.75 -24.62
N GLY A 285 -17.53 24.98 -24.65
CA GLY A 285 -18.23 25.48 -25.84
C GLY A 285 -18.38 27.00 -25.79
N ILE A 286 -17.68 27.70 -26.68
CA ILE A 286 -18.07 29.03 -27.17
C ILE A 286 -18.42 28.83 -28.64
N GLY A 287 -19.66 29.12 -29.02
CA GLY A 287 -20.13 29.05 -30.39
C GLY A 287 -21.23 30.09 -30.60
N GLY A 288 -20.83 31.27 -31.05
CA GLY A 288 -21.75 32.26 -31.58
C GLY A 288 -22.35 31.78 -32.91
N SER A 289 -23.59 32.18 -33.16
CA SER A 289 -24.21 32.14 -34.48
C SER A 289 -24.90 33.48 -34.73
N VAL A 290 -24.54 34.10 -35.84
CA VAL A 290 -25.10 35.30 -36.42
C VAL A 290 -26.21 34.87 -37.38
N SER A 291 -27.40 35.48 -37.31
CA SER A 291 -27.98 36.28 -38.42
C SER A 291 -29.52 36.37 -38.37
N SER A 292 -29.98 37.61 -38.57
CA SER A 292 -31.12 38.07 -39.37
C SER A 292 -32.26 38.81 -38.64
N VAL A 293 -32.48 40.02 -39.19
CA VAL A 293 -33.45 41.12 -38.94
C VAL A 293 -33.18 42.04 -37.76
#